data_AF-A0A4P6K6D6-F1
#
_entry.id   AF-A0A4P6K6D6-F1
#
_cell.length_a   1.000
_cell.length_b   1.000
_cell.length_c   1.000
_cell.angle_alpha   90.00
_cell.angle_beta   90.00
_cell.angle_gamma   90.00
#
_symmetry.space_group_name_H-M   'P 1'
#
loop_
_entity.id
_entity.type
_entity.pdbx_description
1 polymer ?
#
loop_
_entity_poly.entity_id
_entity_poly.type
_entity_poly.pdbx_seq_one_letter_code
_entity_poly.pdbx_strand_id
1 'polypeptide(L)'
;MPQRFTNPSLKTSWAFESMIRCFLDGEYELISCRLLTSDTGVLAFDPFSFPYGGTDCMKALIEAFDFQVIGEDNGTGYTACI
;
A
#
# COMPACT_ATOMS: atom_id res chain seq x y z
N MET A 1 10.76 13.46 -2.71
CA MET A 1 9.35 13.16 -2.99
C MET A 1 9.28 11.74 -3.50
N PRO A 2 8.37 10.89 -3.00
CA PRO A 2 8.38 9.47 -3.35
C PRO A 2 8.13 9.28 -4.84
N GLN A 3 8.98 8.48 -5.48
CA GLN A 3 9.09 8.33 -6.95
C GLN A 3 7.76 7.93 -7.62
N ARG A 4 6.87 7.27 -6.87
CA ARG A 4 5.60 6.73 -7.34
C ARG A 4 4.52 7.80 -7.57
N PHE A 5 4.53 8.92 -6.84
CA PHE A 5 3.55 10.00 -7.02
C PHE A 5 3.69 10.73 -8.36
N THR A 6 4.88 10.66 -8.97
CA THR A 6 5.23 11.37 -10.20
C THR A 6 5.56 10.44 -11.35
N ASN A 7 5.42 9.12 -11.20
CA ASN A 7 5.84 8.18 -12.24
C ASN A 7 4.75 8.04 -13.33
N PRO A 8 5.01 8.51 -14.57
CA PRO A 8 4.05 8.44 -15.66
C PRO A 8 3.88 7.02 -16.24
N SER A 9 4.70 6.05 -15.86
CA SER A 9 4.56 4.65 -16.30
C SER A 9 3.51 3.86 -15.51
N LEU A 10 3.02 4.40 -14.40
CA LEU A 10 1.91 3.82 -13.65
C LEU A 10 0.60 4.11 -14.39
N LYS A 11 -0.12 3.04 -14.77
CA LYS A 11 -1.39 3.09 -15.51
C LYS A 11 -2.50 3.87 -14.77
N THR A 12 -2.30 4.10 -13.48
CA THR A 12 -3.10 4.97 -12.61
C THR A 12 -2.14 5.75 -11.72
N SER A 13 -1.88 7.01 -12.06
CA SER A 13 -1.22 7.94 -11.13
C SER A 13 -2.13 8.08 -9.91
N TRP A 14 -1.78 7.42 -8.80
CA TRP A 14 -2.47 7.64 -7.54
C TRP A 14 -2.10 9.03 -7.04
N ALA A 15 -3.02 9.98 -7.18
CA ALA A 15 -2.89 11.26 -6.53
C ALA A 15 -2.96 11.06 -5.01
N PHE A 16 -2.19 11.83 -4.24
CA PHE A 16 -2.25 11.82 -2.78
C PHE A 16 -3.67 12.01 -2.25
N GLU A 17 -4.49 12.80 -2.94
CA GLU A 17 -5.92 12.98 -2.65
C GLU A 17 -6.71 11.66 -2.75
N SER A 18 -6.47 10.85 -3.78
CA SER A 18 -7.13 9.54 -3.95
C SER A 18 -6.74 8.56 -2.84
N MET A 19 -5.48 8.64 -2.38
CA MET A 19 -5.01 7.89 -1.21
C MET A 19 -5.78 8.29 0.06
N ILE A 20 -5.84 9.59 0.38
CA ILE A 20 -6.55 10.10 1.55
C ILE A 20 -8.04 9.77 1.49
N ARG A 21 -8.67 9.87 0.30
CA ARG A 21 -10.08 9.55 0.12
C ARG A 21 -10.38 8.08 0.36
N CYS A 22 -9.55 7.16 -0.13
CA CYS A 22 -9.68 5.73 0.14
C CYS A 22 -9.58 5.42 1.64
N PHE A 23 -8.72 6.14 2.38
CA PHE A 23 -8.64 6.01 3.83
C PHE A 23 -9.88 6.56 4.55
N LEU A 24 -10.43 7.68 4.09
CA LEU A 24 -11.61 8.31 4.67
C LEU A 24 -12.90 7.54 4.36
N ASP A 25 -13.00 6.94 3.19
CA ASP A 25 -14.14 6.11 2.78
C ASP A 25 -14.14 4.75 3.52
N GLY A 26 -13.02 4.38 4.16
CA GLY A 26 -12.95 3.21 5.06
C GLY A 26 -13.08 1.89 4.32
N GLU A 27 -12.66 1.81 3.05
CA GLU A 27 -12.77 0.62 2.21
C GLU A 27 -11.74 -0.49 2.55
N TYR A 28 -11.30 -0.53 3.80
CA TYR A 28 -10.38 -1.53 4.30
C TYR A 28 -10.56 -1.74 5.81
N GLU A 29 -10.33 -2.96 6.25
CA GLU A 29 -10.17 -3.30 7.66
C GLU A 29 -8.68 -3.49 7.98
N LEU A 30 -8.17 -2.75 8.96
CA LEU A 30 -6.81 -2.96 9.45
C LEU A 30 -6.77 -4.21 10.33
N ILE A 31 -6.10 -5.27 9.86
CA ILE A 31 -5.97 -6.53 10.60
C ILE A 31 -4.84 -6.42 11.62
N SER A 32 -3.65 -5.98 11.20
CA SER A 32 -2.51 -5.82 12.10
C SER A 32 -1.42 -4.92 11.52
N CYS A 33 -0.67 -4.27 12.41
CA CYS A 33 0.58 -3.60 12.07
C CYS A 33 1.62 -4.03 13.12
N ARG A 34 2.68 -4.74 12.68
CA ARG A 34 3.68 -5.33 13.58
C ARG A 34 5.08 -5.15 13.04
N LEU A 35 6.02 -4.80 13.91
CA LEU A 35 7.44 -4.89 13.60
C LEU A 35 7.89 -6.35 13.69
N LEU A 36 8.58 -6.84 12.66
CA LEU A 36 9.23 -8.15 12.67
C LEU A 36 10.68 -8.03 13.17
N THR A 37 11.35 -6.94 12.81
CA THR A 37 12.72 -6.57 13.23
C THR A 37 12.77 -5.08 13.55
N SER A 38 13.95 -4.55 13.88
CA SER A 38 14.13 -3.10 14.09
C SER A 38 13.91 -2.25 12.84
N ASP A 39 13.97 -2.84 11.66
CA ASP A 39 13.92 -2.17 10.35
C ASP A 39 12.85 -2.72 9.40
N THR A 40 12.16 -3.80 9.77
CA THR A 40 11.15 -4.46 8.94
C THR A 40 9.86 -4.63 9.72
N GLY A 41 8.74 -4.24 9.10
CA GLY A 41 7.40 -4.45 9.63
C GLY A 41 6.45 -5.03 8.60
N VAL A 42 5.33 -5.57 9.09
CA VAL A 42 4.23 -6.09 8.30
C VAL A 42 2.96 -5.33 8.64
N LEU A 43 2.31 -4.85 7.60
CA LEU A 43 0.99 -4.23 7.63
C LEU A 43 0.01 -5.16 6.93
N ALA A 44 -0.87 -5.79 7.70
CA ALA A 44 -1.93 -6.64 7.20
C ALA A 44 -3.27 -5.89 7.26
N PHE A 45 -4.00 -5.93 6.15
CA PHE A 45 -5.30 -5.31 6.01
C PHE A 45 -6.18 -6.14 5.06
N ASP A 46 -7.50 -6.04 5.21
CA ASP A 46 -8.47 -6.64 4.30
C ASP A 46 -9.14 -5.53 3.47
N PRO A 47 -8.92 -5.46 2.15
CA PRO A 47 -9.58 -4.47 1.30
C PRO A 47 -11.01 -4.91 0.94
N PHE A 48 -12.01 -4.11 1.29
CA PHE A 48 -13.41 -4.39 0.95
C PHE A 48 -13.74 -4.21 -0.54
N SER A 49 -12.88 -3.49 -1.27
CA SER A 49 -13.05 -3.17 -2.70
C SER A 49 -12.16 -4.00 -3.62
N PHE A 50 -11.66 -5.16 -3.19
CA PHE A 50 -10.87 -6.04 -4.05
C PHE A 50 -11.71 -6.47 -5.29
N PRO A 51 -11.15 -6.49 -6.53
CA PRO A 51 -9.76 -6.20 -6.91
C PRO A 51 -9.47 -4.74 -7.31
N TYR A 52 -10.46 -3.86 -7.29
CA TYR A 52 -10.32 -2.47 -7.78
C TYR A 52 -9.64 -1.54 -6.77
N GLY A 53 -9.72 -1.85 -5.47
CA GLY A 53 -9.02 -1.14 -4.39
C GLY A 53 -7.58 -1.60 -4.15
N GLY A 54 -7.21 -2.80 -4.59
CA GLY A 54 -5.85 -3.35 -4.59
C GLY A 54 -5.03 -3.19 -3.30
N THR A 55 -3.71 -3.34 -3.42
CA THR A 55 -2.73 -3.06 -2.34
C THR A 55 -2.04 -1.70 -2.51
N ASP A 56 -2.27 -1.03 -3.64
CA ASP A 56 -1.51 0.15 -4.09
C ASP A 56 -1.70 1.38 -3.20
N CYS A 57 -2.90 1.56 -2.61
CA CYS A 57 -3.14 2.65 -1.66
C CYS A 57 -2.24 2.54 -0.43
N MET A 58 -2.07 1.32 0.05
CA MET A 58 -1.30 1.04 1.25
C MET A 58 0.20 1.08 0.97
N LYS A 59 0.62 0.66 -0.22
CA LYS A 59 2.00 0.90 -0.70
C LYS A 59 2.33 2.39 -0.77
N ALA A 60 1.43 3.20 -1.34
CA ALA A 60 1.62 4.65 -1.43
C ALA A 60 1.73 5.31 -0.05
N LEU A 61 0.97 4.83 0.94
CA LEU A 61 1.09 5.29 2.33
C LEU A 61 2.46 4.96 2.92
N ILE A 62 2.91 3.70 2.78
CA ILE A 62 4.22 3.25 3.29
C ILE A 62 5.34 4.11 2.69
N GLU A 63 5.32 4.32 1.37
CA GLU A 63 6.28 5.16 0.66
C GLU A 63 6.21 6.64 1.05
N ALA A 64 5.03 7.16 1.42
CA ALA A 64 4.88 8.55 1.88
C ALA A 64 5.60 8.81 3.22
N PHE A 65 5.79 7.76 4.03
CA PHE A 65 6.55 7.82 5.29
C PHE A 65 8.03 7.43 5.11
N ASP A 66 8.54 7.43 3.88
CA ASP A 66 9.94 7.10 3.55
C ASP A 66 10.33 5.64 3.85
N PHE A 67 9.33 4.75 3.97
CA PHE A 67 9.54 3.31 4.05
C PHE A 67 9.49 2.67 2.66
N GLN A 68 10.22 1.56 2.49
CA GLN A 68 10.23 0.78 1.26
C GLN A 68 9.37 -0.47 1.40
N VAL A 69 8.52 -0.73 0.40
CA VAL A 69 7.78 -2.00 0.30
C VAL A 69 8.70 -3.06 -0.27
N ILE A 70 9.06 -4.05 0.55
CA ILE A 70 9.97 -5.16 0.17
C ILE A 70 9.24 -6.39 -0.36
N GLY A 71 7.93 -6.49 -0.14
CA GLY A 71 7.10 -7.57 -0.64
C GLY A 71 5.62 -7.34 -0.35
N GLU A 72 4.77 -8.09 -1.03
CA GLU A 72 3.34 -8.08 -0.84
C GLU A 72 2.76 -9.49 -0.91
N ASP A 73 1.71 -9.74 -0.13
CA ASP A 73 0.83 -10.89 -0.32
C ASP A 73 -0.58 -10.35 -0.58
N ASN A 74 -1.09 -10.58 -1.79
CA ASN A 74 -2.41 -10.12 -2.22
C ASN A 74 -3.47 -11.22 -2.17
N GLY A 75 -3.20 -12.33 -1.47
CA GLY A 75 -4.08 -13.49 -1.37
C GLY A 75 -3.95 -14.48 -2.53
N THR A 76 -3.18 -14.16 -3.58
CA THR A 76 -2.80 -15.12 -4.65
C THR A 76 -1.39 -15.70 -4.47
N GLY A 77 -0.67 -15.24 -3.44
CA GLY A 77 0.69 -15.64 -3.11
C GLY A 77 1.58 -14.43 -2.80
N TYR A 78 2.68 -14.70 -2.09
CA TYR A 78 3.68 -13.69 -1.78
C TYR A 78 4.55 -13.36 -3.00
N THR A 79 4.69 -12.08 -3.30
CA THR A 79 5.58 -11.54 -4.32
C THR A 79 6.58 -10.58 -3.68
N ALA A 80 7.87 -10.82 -3.88
CA ALA A 80 8.91 -9.89 -3.45
C ALA A 80 8.95 -8.68 -4.41
N CYS A 81 9.03 -7.47 -3.86
CA CYS A 81 9.03 -6.21 -4.63
C CYS A 81 10.44 -5.64 -4.87
N ILE A 82 11.49 -6.44 -4.59
CA ILE A 82 12.91 -6.10 -4.76
C ILE A 82 13.37 -6.20 -6.22
#